data_AF-A0AA46SAZ5-F1
#
_entry.id   AF-A0AA46SAZ5-F1
#
_cell.length_a   1.000
_cell.length_b   1.000
_cell.length_c   1.000
_cell.angle_alpha   90.00
_cell.angle_beta   90.00
_cell.angle_gamma   90.00
#
_symmetry.space_group_name_H-M   'P 1'
#
loop_
_entity.id
_entity.type
_entity.pdbx_description
1 polymer ?
#
loop_
_entity_poly.entity_id
_entity_poly.type
_entity_poly.pdbx_seq_one_letter_code
_entity_poly.pdbx_strand_id
1 'polypeptide(L)'
;MRYGFAIDQRTCIGCHACTVACKTEHEVPLGQFRTWVKYVDAGEFPNTTRSFGVMRCNHCTDAPCVKICPTGALFKRDDGIVDFDNERCIGCKSCMQACPYDAIYIDQDTHTAAKCNMCAHRVDNDMEPACVVVCPTHSIWVGDLDDPTSGIATLVSTQQTAVRSPEQNTGPNVFYLGADRAVLDPLVAPVADTYIWAEPDAHRRETAADLPGDRTTKARTTLNTAHPRPWGWRVTTYLWTKAVAAGALAVAGLAHLLGIDLGWLGDYAAPAVAMAGAALTGVLLIWDLKRPERFLYIFLRSNWSSWLVWGAYALAAFGGVAALWVLAAFLGSDWGATVLAWAALVSGALVAGYTGFLFGQAEGRDLWQSPLLFWHLLVQAAMVGTGALLVVAPFAGLSDGAVGFLVRVFVLSTGLHLLMLVIEYSGRHASRQATLAAHIITRGRYARLFWLGAIVPAVVAAALAAPSWNGSAGAVLLVAAGLLTQISLLAYETAFVRAGQDPPLS
;
A
#
# COMPACT_ATOMS: atom_id res chain seq x y z
N MET A 1 -22.65 -8.98 -22.08
CA MET A 1 -21.36 -9.49 -22.55
C MET A 1 -20.34 -9.19 -21.49
N ARG A 2 -19.73 -10.26 -20.97
CA ARG A 2 -18.72 -10.22 -19.94
C ARG A 2 -17.67 -11.26 -20.26
N TYR A 3 -16.54 -10.83 -20.79
CA TYR A 3 -15.46 -11.75 -21.10
C TYR A 3 -14.79 -12.32 -19.84
N GLY A 4 -14.42 -13.60 -19.92
CA GLY A 4 -13.62 -14.27 -18.90
C GLY A 4 -12.63 -15.27 -19.49
N PHE A 5 -11.85 -15.89 -18.61
CA PHE A 5 -11.01 -17.04 -18.93
C PHE A 5 -11.45 -18.29 -18.17
N ALA A 6 -11.35 -19.45 -18.80
CA ALA A 6 -11.28 -20.73 -18.10
C ALA A 6 -9.96 -21.44 -18.44
N ILE A 7 -9.27 -21.93 -17.43
CA ILE A 7 -7.95 -22.55 -17.54
C ILE A 7 -8.07 -23.98 -17.02
N ASP A 8 -8.00 -24.95 -17.92
CA ASP A 8 -8.00 -26.36 -17.59
C ASP A 8 -6.58 -26.83 -17.23
N GLN A 9 -6.30 -26.91 -15.92
CA GLN A 9 -4.99 -27.37 -15.44
C GLN A 9 -4.80 -28.88 -15.58
N ARG A 10 -5.87 -29.66 -15.85
CA ARG A 10 -5.77 -31.11 -16.05
C ARG A 10 -5.06 -31.46 -17.35
N THR A 11 -5.21 -30.61 -18.37
CA THR A 11 -4.60 -30.79 -19.70
C THR A 11 -3.37 -29.92 -19.93
N CYS A 12 -3.09 -28.97 -19.04
CA CYS A 12 -1.94 -28.09 -19.15
C CYS A 12 -0.62 -28.87 -18.97
N ILE A 13 0.25 -28.81 -19.97
CA ILE A 13 1.56 -29.48 -19.95
C ILE A 13 2.73 -28.55 -19.55
N GLY A 14 2.44 -27.32 -19.15
CA GLY A 14 3.46 -26.35 -18.74
C GLY A 14 4.42 -25.90 -19.86
N CYS A 15 4.05 -26.00 -21.13
CA CYS A 15 4.97 -25.71 -22.26
C CYS A 15 5.40 -24.23 -22.42
N HIS A 16 4.84 -23.30 -21.64
CA HIS A 16 5.07 -21.86 -21.74
C HIS A 16 4.75 -21.19 -23.09
N ALA A 17 4.11 -21.90 -24.05
CA ALA A 17 3.71 -21.33 -25.33
C ALA A 17 2.85 -20.07 -25.16
N CYS A 18 1.91 -20.09 -24.21
CA CYS A 18 1.06 -18.94 -23.86
C CYS A 18 1.87 -17.74 -23.35
N THR A 19 2.97 -17.99 -22.64
CA THR A 19 3.87 -16.94 -22.14
C THR A 19 4.63 -16.31 -23.30
N VAL A 20 5.24 -17.13 -24.16
CA VAL A 20 6.00 -16.66 -25.32
C VAL A 20 5.13 -15.89 -26.30
N ALA A 21 3.96 -16.43 -26.68
CA ALA A 21 3.04 -15.75 -27.59
C ALA A 21 2.58 -14.39 -27.05
N CYS A 22 2.28 -14.31 -25.75
CA CYS A 22 1.88 -13.06 -25.13
C CYS A 22 3.02 -12.02 -25.13
N LYS A 23 4.26 -12.47 -24.95
CA LYS A 23 5.43 -11.58 -25.07
C LYS A 23 5.62 -11.06 -26.48
N THR A 24 5.53 -11.94 -27.48
CA THR A 24 5.70 -11.55 -28.89
C THR A 24 4.59 -10.62 -29.36
N GLU A 25 3.33 -10.94 -29.04
CA GLU A 25 2.16 -10.16 -29.46
C GLU A 25 2.15 -8.73 -28.92
N HIS A 26 2.69 -8.53 -27.71
CA HIS A 26 2.63 -7.24 -27.01
C HIS A 26 4.01 -6.62 -26.76
N GLU A 27 5.07 -7.17 -27.36
CA GLU A 27 6.46 -6.73 -27.19
C GLU A 27 6.86 -6.56 -25.71
N VAL A 28 6.45 -7.52 -24.87
CA VAL A 28 6.63 -7.40 -23.40
C VAL A 28 8.13 -7.48 -23.05
N PRO A 29 8.66 -6.55 -22.23
CA PRO A 29 10.08 -6.53 -21.88
C PRO A 29 10.59 -7.82 -21.18
N LEU A 30 11.90 -8.01 -21.20
CA LEU A 30 12.55 -9.10 -20.48
C LEU A 30 12.29 -9.00 -18.97
N GLY A 31 12.11 -10.16 -18.34
CA GLY A 31 11.76 -10.25 -16.91
C GLY A 31 10.32 -9.86 -16.54
N GLN A 32 9.50 -9.40 -17.49
CA GLN A 32 8.11 -9.00 -17.25
C GLN A 32 7.14 -9.91 -18.01
N PHE A 33 5.91 -10.05 -17.50
CA PHE A 33 4.95 -11.03 -18.00
C PHE A 33 3.52 -10.54 -17.84
N ARG A 34 2.70 -10.60 -18.89
CA ARG A 34 1.25 -10.41 -18.81
C ARG A 34 0.51 -11.72 -18.46
N THR A 35 1.11 -12.86 -18.82
CA THR A 35 0.74 -14.20 -18.35
C THR A 35 2.01 -15.03 -18.19
N TRP A 36 2.04 -15.93 -17.21
CA TRP A 36 3.18 -16.83 -16.95
C TRP A 36 2.69 -18.18 -16.44
N VAL A 37 3.55 -19.19 -16.48
CA VAL A 37 3.25 -20.52 -15.91
C VAL A 37 4.08 -20.70 -14.64
N LYS A 38 3.40 -20.85 -13.50
CA LYS A 38 3.97 -21.16 -12.19
C LYS A 38 4.05 -22.68 -12.01
N TYR A 39 5.17 -23.17 -11.50
CA TYR A 39 5.35 -24.60 -11.21
C TYR A 39 5.32 -24.80 -9.69
N VAL A 40 4.55 -25.80 -9.27
CA VAL A 40 4.53 -26.25 -7.89
C VAL A 40 4.77 -27.75 -7.88
N ASP A 41 5.79 -28.17 -7.13
CA ASP A 41 6.10 -29.57 -6.90
C ASP A 41 5.65 -29.94 -5.49
N ALA A 42 5.04 -31.11 -5.33
CA ALA A 42 4.59 -31.64 -4.05
C ALA A 42 5.02 -33.10 -3.87
N GLY A 43 5.02 -33.56 -2.62
CA GLY A 43 5.43 -34.91 -2.23
C GLY A 43 6.94 -35.06 -2.02
N GLU A 44 7.37 -36.31 -1.84
CA GLU A 44 8.77 -36.67 -1.63
C GLU A 44 9.15 -37.80 -2.58
N PHE A 45 10.40 -37.77 -3.06
CA PHE A 45 10.91 -38.80 -3.96
C PHE A 45 10.72 -40.21 -3.36
N PRO A 46 10.21 -41.19 -4.13
CA PRO A 46 9.86 -41.14 -5.56
C PRO A 46 8.42 -40.68 -5.87
N ASN A 47 7.60 -40.42 -4.87
CA ASN A 47 6.19 -40.03 -5.00
C ASN A 47 6.03 -38.51 -5.10
N THR A 48 6.55 -37.92 -6.18
CA THR A 48 6.45 -36.47 -6.45
C THR A 48 5.45 -36.16 -7.55
N THR A 49 4.69 -35.09 -7.38
CA THR A 49 3.81 -34.53 -8.42
C THR A 49 4.25 -33.12 -8.79
N ARG A 50 3.92 -32.69 -10.01
CA ARG A 50 4.11 -31.32 -10.49
C ARG A 50 2.80 -30.80 -11.04
N SER A 51 2.44 -29.60 -10.62
CA SER A 51 1.25 -28.88 -11.08
C SER A 51 1.65 -27.57 -11.77
N PHE A 52 0.95 -27.25 -12.86
CA PHE A 52 1.21 -26.07 -13.69
C PHE A 52 0.08 -25.05 -13.56
N GLY A 53 0.39 -23.90 -12.99
CA GLY A 53 -0.54 -22.78 -12.83
C GLY A 53 -0.34 -21.71 -13.87
N VAL A 54 -1.30 -21.54 -14.79
CA VAL A 54 -1.25 -20.40 -15.72
C VAL A 54 -1.83 -19.15 -15.03
N MET A 55 -0.96 -18.21 -14.71
CA MET A 55 -1.27 -17.00 -13.96
C MET A 55 -1.38 -15.79 -14.90
N ARG A 56 -2.30 -14.85 -14.58
CA ARG A 56 -2.57 -13.60 -15.32
C ARG A 56 -3.46 -12.66 -14.50
N CYS A 57 -3.82 -11.51 -15.08
CA CYS A 57 -4.87 -10.64 -14.53
C CYS A 57 -6.23 -11.34 -14.57
N ASN A 58 -7.02 -11.21 -13.50
CA ASN A 58 -8.31 -11.89 -13.38
C ASN A 58 -9.51 -11.11 -13.96
N HIS A 59 -9.28 -9.92 -14.54
CA HIS A 59 -10.33 -9.06 -15.10
C HIS A 59 -11.56 -8.95 -14.18
N CYS A 60 -11.30 -8.66 -12.89
CA CYS A 60 -12.29 -8.66 -11.81
C CYS A 60 -13.57 -7.90 -12.14
N THR A 61 -14.70 -8.43 -11.69
CA THR A 61 -15.99 -7.77 -11.79
C THR A 61 -15.99 -6.49 -10.97
N ASP A 62 -15.52 -6.58 -9.72
CA ASP A 62 -15.19 -5.44 -8.89
C ASP A 62 -13.67 -5.26 -8.88
N ALA A 63 -13.16 -4.36 -9.74
CA ALA A 63 -11.74 -4.23 -10.00
C ALA A 63 -11.07 -3.18 -9.08
N PRO A 64 -10.37 -3.58 -8.01
CA PRO A 64 -9.76 -2.62 -7.08
C PRO A 64 -8.67 -1.76 -7.73
N CYS A 65 -7.99 -2.32 -8.74
CA CYS A 65 -7.00 -1.59 -9.53
C CYS A 65 -7.59 -0.40 -10.31
N VAL A 66 -8.88 -0.44 -10.68
CA VAL A 66 -9.60 0.68 -11.31
C VAL A 66 -9.96 1.74 -10.27
N LYS A 67 -10.51 1.33 -9.12
CA LYS A 67 -10.89 2.25 -8.02
C LYS A 67 -9.69 3.05 -7.48
N ILE A 68 -8.56 2.39 -7.25
CA ILE A 68 -7.38 3.05 -6.68
C ILE A 68 -6.66 3.93 -7.71
N CYS A 69 -6.86 3.72 -9.01
CA CYS A 69 -6.12 4.42 -10.06
C CYS A 69 -6.47 5.92 -10.05
N PRO A 70 -5.52 6.84 -9.83
CA PRO A 70 -5.83 8.26 -9.64
C PRO A 70 -6.19 9.00 -10.93
N THR A 71 -5.73 8.53 -12.09
CA THR A 71 -5.88 9.25 -13.37
C THR A 71 -6.85 8.58 -14.33
N GLY A 72 -7.59 7.56 -13.87
CA GLY A 72 -8.43 6.73 -14.73
C GLY A 72 -7.66 6.03 -15.85
N ALA A 73 -6.37 5.75 -15.63
CA ALA A 73 -5.53 5.01 -16.55
C ALA A 73 -5.85 3.50 -16.56
N LEU A 74 -6.48 2.98 -15.52
CA LEU A 74 -7.11 1.66 -15.52
C LEU A 74 -8.61 1.87 -15.56
N PHE A 75 -9.29 1.15 -16.44
CA PHE A 75 -10.74 1.26 -16.62
C PHE A 75 -11.34 -0.11 -16.96
N LYS A 76 -12.66 -0.22 -16.82
CA LYS A 76 -13.41 -1.40 -17.22
C LYS A 76 -14.23 -1.06 -18.46
N ARG A 77 -14.07 -1.86 -19.50
CA ARG A 77 -14.86 -1.79 -20.74
C ARG A 77 -16.28 -2.35 -20.51
N ASP A 78 -17.19 -2.03 -21.40
CA ASP A 78 -18.60 -2.50 -21.34
C ASP A 78 -18.73 -4.02 -21.46
N ASP A 79 -17.75 -4.65 -22.12
CA ASP A 79 -17.63 -6.10 -22.29
C ASP A 79 -16.96 -6.82 -21.11
N GLY A 80 -16.70 -6.11 -20.00
CA GLY A 80 -16.10 -6.65 -18.79
C GLY A 80 -14.58 -6.70 -18.77
N ILE A 81 -13.88 -6.43 -19.88
CA ILE A 81 -12.42 -6.40 -19.92
C ILE A 81 -11.91 -5.21 -19.10
N VAL A 82 -11.20 -5.49 -18.01
CA VAL A 82 -10.38 -4.47 -17.34
C VAL A 82 -9.18 -4.17 -18.24
N ASP A 83 -9.04 -2.94 -18.72
CA ASP A 83 -7.98 -2.50 -19.64
C ASP A 83 -7.21 -1.29 -19.07
N PHE A 84 -6.20 -0.82 -19.79
CA PHE A 84 -5.36 0.30 -19.37
C PHE A 84 -4.97 1.24 -20.52
N ASP A 85 -4.80 2.52 -20.17
CA ASP A 85 -4.35 3.61 -21.04
C ASP A 85 -2.98 4.10 -20.57
N ASN A 86 -1.96 3.83 -21.40
CA ASN A 86 -0.58 4.23 -21.15
C ASN A 86 -0.39 5.75 -21.16
N GLU A 87 -1.18 6.52 -21.90
CA GLU A 87 -1.02 7.97 -22.00
C GLU A 87 -1.47 8.68 -20.73
N ARG A 88 -2.46 8.12 -20.02
CA ARG A 88 -2.97 8.66 -18.74
C ARG A 88 -2.15 8.22 -17.53
N CYS A 89 -1.40 7.14 -17.63
CA CYS A 89 -0.70 6.57 -16.48
C CYS A 89 0.44 7.48 -16.00
N ILE A 90 0.47 7.75 -14.68
CA ILE A 90 1.53 8.51 -14.00
C ILE A 90 2.58 7.60 -13.32
N GLY A 91 2.37 6.28 -13.34
CA GLY A 91 3.30 5.32 -12.74
C GLY A 91 3.41 5.40 -11.21
N CYS A 92 2.30 5.67 -10.50
CA CYS A 92 2.25 5.76 -9.03
C CYS A 92 2.32 4.40 -8.30
N LYS A 93 2.17 3.29 -9.02
CA LYS A 93 2.20 1.90 -8.51
C LYS A 93 1.06 1.50 -7.55
N SER A 94 0.10 2.37 -7.26
CA SER A 94 -1.01 2.06 -6.35
C SER A 94 -1.84 0.85 -6.82
N CYS A 95 -2.04 0.70 -8.13
CA CYS A 95 -2.73 -0.46 -8.71
C CYS A 95 -2.04 -1.80 -8.43
N MET A 96 -0.71 -1.81 -8.27
CA MET A 96 0.04 -3.02 -7.90
C MET A 96 -0.23 -3.43 -6.45
N GLN A 97 -0.59 -2.49 -5.58
CA GLN A 97 -0.98 -2.77 -4.19
C GLN A 97 -2.43 -3.20 -4.08
N ALA A 98 -3.29 -2.68 -4.96
CA ALA A 98 -4.70 -3.05 -5.01
C ALA A 98 -4.94 -4.44 -5.62
N CYS A 99 -4.05 -4.94 -6.49
CA CYS A 99 -4.25 -6.23 -7.15
C CYS A 99 -3.96 -7.41 -6.21
N PRO A 100 -4.95 -8.25 -5.84
CA PRO A 100 -4.74 -9.40 -4.96
C PRO A 100 -4.06 -10.60 -5.64
N TYR A 101 -3.48 -10.42 -6.83
CA TYR A 101 -2.89 -11.48 -7.67
C TYR A 101 -1.46 -11.19 -8.11
N ASP A 102 -0.89 -10.05 -7.71
CA ASP A 102 0.39 -9.52 -8.24
C ASP A 102 0.46 -9.53 -9.79
N ALA A 103 -0.65 -9.27 -10.46
CA ALA A 103 -0.77 -9.38 -11.92
C ALA A 103 -0.43 -8.09 -12.69
N ILE A 104 -0.04 -7.03 -11.98
CA ILE A 104 0.27 -5.71 -12.56
C ILE A 104 1.74 -5.40 -12.26
N TYR A 105 2.44 -4.90 -13.27
CA TYR A 105 3.83 -4.43 -13.15
C TYR A 105 3.97 -3.02 -13.74
N ILE A 106 5.10 -2.35 -13.44
CA ILE A 106 5.49 -1.16 -14.17
C ILE A 106 6.40 -1.58 -15.31
N ASP A 107 5.96 -1.29 -16.53
CA ASP A 107 6.70 -1.52 -17.74
C ASP A 107 7.99 -0.68 -17.76
N GLN A 108 9.11 -1.32 -18.08
CA GLN A 108 10.42 -0.67 -17.98
C GLN A 108 10.70 0.31 -19.12
N ASP A 109 10.05 0.13 -20.27
CA ASP A 109 10.29 0.93 -21.46
C ASP A 109 9.36 2.15 -21.48
N THR A 110 8.09 1.95 -21.12
CA THR A 110 7.07 2.99 -21.11
C THR A 110 6.94 3.69 -19.76
N HIS A 111 7.42 3.07 -18.68
CA HIS A 111 7.27 3.53 -17.29
C HIS A 111 5.82 3.65 -16.81
N THR A 112 4.90 2.89 -17.42
CA THR A 112 3.46 2.85 -17.09
C THR A 112 3.06 1.49 -16.52
N ALA A 113 1.88 1.42 -15.91
CA ALA A 113 1.35 0.15 -15.43
C ALA A 113 0.89 -0.72 -16.60
N ALA A 114 1.30 -1.98 -16.62
CA ALA A 114 0.90 -2.96 -17.63
C ALA A 114 0.46 -4.28 -16.98
N LYS A 115 -0.40 -5.00 -17.70
CA LYS A 115 -1.00 -6.28 -17.29
C LYS A 115 -1.61 -6.98 -18.50
N CYS A 116 -2.16 -8.18 -18.31
CA CYS A 116 -3.06 -8.77 -19.32
C CYS A 116 -4.24 -7.83 -19.59
N ASN A 117 -4.44 -7.49 -20.86
CA ASN A 117 -5.62 -6.78 -21.37
C ASN A 117 -6.49 -7.69 -22.25
N MET A 118 -6.40 -9.00 -22.05
CA MET A 118 -7.13 -10.01 -22.83
C MET A 118 -6.87 -9.92 -24.35
N CYS A 119 -5.73 -9.37 -24.78
CA CYS A 119 -5.48 -9.05 -26.19
C CYS A 119 -6.67 -8.30 -26.80
N ALA A 120 -7.17 -7.26 -26.12
CA ALA A 120 -8.32 -6.48 -26.55
C ALA A 120 -8.27 -6.09 -28.03
N HIS A 121 -7.10 -5.71 -28.54
CA HIS A 121 -6.89 -5.38 -29.95
C HIS A 121 -7.18 -6.53 -30.93
N ARG A 122 -7.08 -7.79 -30.49
CA ARG A 122 -7.47 -8.99 -31.26
C ARG A 122 -8.96 -9.28 -31.13
N VAL A 123 -9.47 -9.20 -29.91
CA VAL A 123 -10.90 -9.42 -29.61
C VAL A 123 -11.77 -8.43 -30.38
N ASP A 124 -11.33 -7.17 -30.49
CA ASP A 124 -11.99 -6.12 -31.26
C ASP A 124 -12.02 -6.39 -32.78
N ASN A 125 -11.24 -7.37 -33.26
CA ASN A 125 -11.19 -7.82 -34.65
C ASN A 125 -11.68 -9.29 -34.79
N ASP A 126 -12.54 -9.76 -33.88
CA ASP A 126 -13.10 -11.12 -33.87
C ASP A 126 -12.04 -12.24 -33.86
N MET A 127 -10.85 -11.94 -33.34
CA MET A 127 -9.76 -12.90 -33.19
C MET A 127 -9.60 -13.34 -31.74
N GLU A 128 -9.29 -14.62 -31.54
CA GLU A 128 -8.94 -15.13 -30.21
C GLU A 128 -7.61 -14.54 -29.71
N PRO A 129 -7.44 -14.35 -28.39
CA PRO A 129 -6.17 -13.91 -27.80
C PRO A 129 -5.01 -14.84 -28.16
N ALA A 130 -3.81 -14.29 -28.36
CA ALA A 130 -2.64 -15.05 -28.79
C ALA A 130 -2.32 -16.26 -27.87
N CYS A 131 -2.56 -16.12 -26.56
CA CYS A 131 -2.35 -17.19 -25.58
C CYS A 131 -3.32 -18.37 -25.72
N VAL A 132 -4.50 -18.16 -26.31
CA VAL A 132 -5.50 -19.21 -26.61
C VAL A 132 -5.06 -19.95 -27.88
N VAL A 133 -4.81 -19.20 -28.95
CA VAL A 133 -4.44 -19.74 -30.28
C VAL A 133 -3.21 -20.65 -30.21
N VAL A 134 -2.21 -20.29 -29.41
CA VAL A 134 -0.94 -21.05 -29.32
C VAL A 134 -1.02 -22.28 -28.42
N CYS A 135 -2.10 -22.49 -27.67
CA CYS A 135 -2.16 -23.55 -26.65
C CYS A 135 -2.32 -24.93 -27.32
N PRO A 136 -1.29 -25.81 -27.31
CA PRO A 136 -1.34 -27.06 -28.07
C PRO A 136 -2.34 -28.07 -27.49
N THR A 137 -2.72 -27.91 -26.22
CA THR A 137 -3.65 -28.77 -25.49
C THR A 137 -5.03 -28.16 -25.32
N HIS A 138 -5.27 -26.97 -25.91
CA HIS A 138 -6.52 -26.22 -25.76
C HIS A 138 -6.96 -26.05 -24.29
N SER A 139 -5.99 -25.82 -23.40
CA SER A 139 -6.21 -25.67 -21.96
C SER A 139 -6.69 -24.27 -21.57
N ILE A 140 -6.62 -23.28 -22.47
CA ILE A 140 -6.97 -21.88 -22.19
C ILE A 140 -8.19 -21.52 -23.04
N TRP A 141 -9.27 -21.12 -22.40
CA TRP A 141 -10.54 -20.75 -23.02
C TRP A 141 -10.84 -19.30 -22.73
N VAL A 142 -11.37 -18.58 -23.73
CA VAL A 142 -11.84 -17.19 -23.62
C VAL A 142 -13.20 -17.09 -24.28
N GLY A 143 -14.09 -16.28 -23.70
CA GLY A 143 -15.39 -16.01 -24.30
C GLY A 143 -16.29 -15.21 -23.36
N ASP A 144 -17.52 -14.98 -23.80
CA ASP A 144 -18.55 -14.30 -23.02
C ASP A 144 -19.17 -15.25 -21.97
N LEU A 145 -19.03 -14.91 -20.69
CA LEU A 145 -19.61 -15.64 -19.57
C LEU A 145 -21.15 -15.50 -19.49
N ASP A 146 -21.71 -14.47 -20.12
CA ASP A 146 -23.15 -14.20 -20.11
C ASP A 146 -23.87 -14.89 -21.28
N ASP A 147 -23.13 -15.38 -22.28
CA ASP A 147 -23.67 -16.19 -23.38
C ASP A 147 -23.64 -17.68 -22.99
N PRO A 148 -24.79 -18.32 -22.73
CA PRO A 148 -24.84 -19.72 -22.31
C PRO A 148 -24.38 -20.70 -23.41
N THR A 149 -24.32 -20.25 -24.68
CA THR A 149 -23.82 -21.06 -25.79
C THR A 149 -22.30 -21.01 -25.93
N SER A 150 -21.63 -20.10 -25.20
CA SER A 150 -20.18 -19.99 -25.24
C SER A 150 -19.51 -21.19 -24.57
N GLY A 151 -18.36 -21.59 -25.10
CA GLY A 151 -17.58 -22.70 -24.54
C GLY A 151 -17.19 -22.48 -23.07
N ILE A 152 -16.84 -21.24 -22.72
CA ILE A 152 -16.49 -20.87 -21.35
C ILE A 152 -17.69 -20.93 -20.39
N ALA A 153 -18.87 -20.43 -20.78
CA ALA A 153 -20.06 -20.46 -19.92
C ALA A 153 -20.51 -21.91 -19.68
N THR A 154 -20.41 -22.77 -20.69
CA THR A 154 -20.66 -24.21 -20.57
C THR A 154 -19.65 -24.86 -19.63
N LEU A 155 -18.35 -24.58 -19.77
CA LEU A 155 -17.29 -25.12 -18.90
C LEU A 155 -17.49 -24.72 -17.44
N VAL A 156 -17.74 -23.44 -17.18
CA VAL A 156 -17.89 -22.91 -15.82
C VAL A 156 -19.18 -23.40 -15.14
N SER A 157 -20.27 -23.60 -15.89
CA SER A 157 -21.53 -24.09 -15.33
C SER A 157 -21.59 -25.60 -15.11
N THR A 158 -20.84 -26.39 -15.90
CA THR A 158 -20.89 -27.86 -15.86
C THR A 158 -19.74 -28.51 -15.10
N GLN A 159 -18.63 -27.82 -14.88
CA GLN A 159 -17.45 -28.37 -14.22
C GLN A 159 -17.19 -27.67 -12.88
N GLN A 160 -16.54 -28.38 -11.95
CA GLN A 160 -16.05 -27.77 -10.73
C GLN A 160 -14.87 -26.84 -11.06
N THR A 161 -15.01 -25.57 -10.72
CA THR A 161 -13.99 -24.54 -10.92
C THR A 161 -13.56 -23.92 -9.60
N ALA A 162 -12.33 -23.41 -9.58
CA ALA A 162 -11.79 -22.61 -8.50
C ALA A 162 -11.39 -21.22 -9.02
N VAL A 163 -11.32 -20.24 -8.12
CA VAL A 163 -10.80 -18.89 -8.40
C VAL A 163 -9.69 -18.56 -7.42
N ARG A 164 -8.86 -17.57 -7.76
CA ARG A 164 -7.81 -17.08 -6.86
C ARG A 164 -8.37 -16.05 -5.87
N SER A 165 -7.90 -16.15 -4.63
CA SER A 165 -8.21 -15.23 -3.52
C SER A 165 -9.71 -14.92 -3.39
N PRO A 166 -10.60 -15.95 -3.31
CA PRO A 166 -12.04 -15.74 -3.18
C PRO A 166 -12.42 -14.87 -1.97
N GLU A 167 -11.62 -14.90 -0.90
CA GLU A 167 -11.79 -14.09 0.30
C GLU A 167 -11.74 -12.58 0.06
N GLN A 168 -11.18 -12.13 -1.06
CA GLN A 168 -11.09 -10.71 -1.43
C GLN A 168 -12.36 -10.17 -2.09
N ASN A 169 -13.33 -11.02 -2.42
CA ASN A 169 -14.63 -10.60 -2.98
C ASN A 169 -14.59 -9.73 -4.25
N THR A 170 -13.49 -9.75 -5.02
CA THR A 170 -13.34 -8.95 -6.25
C THR A 170 -14.14 -9.47 -7.46
N GLY A 171 -14.80 -10.62 -7.32
CA GLY A 171 -15.50 -11.31 -8.41
C GLY A 171 -14.57 -11.65 -9.60
N PRO A 172 -13.60 -12.56 -9.42
CA PRO A 172 -12.58 -12.86 -10.42
C PRO A 172 -13.20 -13.56 -11.64
N ASN A 173 -12.81 -13.17 -12.86
CA ASN A 173 -13.31 -13.75 -14.11
C ASN A 173 -12.26 -14.67 -14.78
N VAL A 174 -11.40 -15.30 -13.97
CA VAL A 174 -10.50 -16.39 -14.40
C VAL A 174 -10.81 -17.61 -13.54
N PHE A 175 -11.35 -18.64 -14.19
CA PHE A 175 -11.75 -19.90 -13.57
C PHE A 175 -10.72 -20.98 -13.83
N TYR A 176 -10.40 -21.77 -12.83
CA TYR A 176 -9.41 -22.85 -12.90
C TYR A 176 -10.08 -24.22 -12.72
N LEU A 177 -9.89 -25.13 -13.66
CA LEU A 177 -10.38 -26.52 -13.56
C LEU A 177 -9.23 -27.43 -13.13
N GLY A 178 -9.49 -28.28 -12.12
CA GLY A 178 -8.53 -29.26 -11.62
C GLY A 178 -7.24 -28.67 -11.07
N ALA A 179 -7.25 -27.41 -10.63
CA ALA A 179 -6.09 -26.76 -10.07
C ALA A 179 -5.80 -27.27 -8.66
N ASP A 180 -4.54 -27.63 -8.41
CA ASP A 180 -4.07 -27.95 -7.07
C ASP A 180 -4.12 -26.67 -6.19
N ARG A 181 -4.56 -26.82 -4.94
CA ARG A 181 -4.64 -25.70 -4.00
C ARG A 181 -3.28 -25.00 -3.84
N ALA A 182 -2.18 -25.74 -3.88
CA ALA A 182 -0.84 -25.20 -3.71
C ALA A 182 -0.38 -24.32 -4.87
N VAL A 183 -1.00 -24.46 -6.05
CA VAL A 183 -0.79 -23.56 -7.18
C VAL A 183 -1.45 -22.21 -6.93
N LEU A 184 -2.69 -22.22 -6.42
CA LEU A 184 -3.53 -21.03 -6.26
C LEU A 184 -3.28 -20.26 -4.95
N ASP A 185 -2.93 -20.95 -3.87
CA ASP A 185 -2.63 -20.37 -2.55
C ASP A 185 -1.10 -20.29 -2.36
N PRO A 186 -0.48 -19.10 -2.48
CA PRO A 186 0.97 -18.95 -2.37
C PRO A 186 1.51 -19.19 -0.95
N LEU A 187 0.66 -19.17 0.08
CA LEU A 187 1.10 -19.39 1.47
C LEU A 187 1.43 -20.84 1.77
N VAL A 188 0.92 -21.78 0.97
CA VAL A 188 1.13 -23.22 1.18
C VAL A 188 2.33 -23.77 0.38
N ALA A 189 2.82 -23.03 -0.62
CA ALA A 189 3.91 -23.44 -1.49
C ALA A 189 5.09 -22.44 -1.46
N PRO A 190 5.86 -22.40 -0.35
CA PRO A 190 7.03 -21.52 -0.25
C PRO A 190 8.06 -21.82 -1.34
N VAL A 191 8.93 -20.85 -1.62
CA VAL A 191 10.04 -21.02 -2.57
C VAL A 191 11.25 -21.62 -1.84
N ALA A 192 12.03 -22.43 -2.55
CA ALA A 192 13.34 -22.88 -2.08
C ALA A 192 14.43 -21.86 -2.44
N ASP A 193 15.70 -22.12 -2.08
CA ASP A 193 16.83 -21.26 -2.45
C ASP A 193 17.00 -21.11 -3.97
N THR A 194 16.57 -22.13 -4.73
CA THR A 194 16.63 -22.17 -6.20
C THR A 194 15.29 -22.59 -6.80
N TYR A 195 15.03 -22.10 -8.01
CA TYR A 195 14.07 -22.68 -8.94
C TYR A 195 14.78 -23.73 -9.81
N ILE A 196 14.01 -24.47 -10.63
CA ILE A 196 14.55 -25.53 -11.48
C ILE A 196 15.62 -24.98 -12.45
N TRP A 197 15.42 -23.76 -12.94
CA TRP A 197 16.26 -23.13 -13.99
C TRP A 197 16.69 -21.70 -13.66
N ALA A 198 16.43 -21.23 -12.44
CA ALA A 198 16.63 -19.83 -12.06
C ALA A 198 16.79 -19.70 -10.53
N GLU A 199 17.03 -18.49 -10.06
CA GLU A 199 16.89 -18.14 -8.65
C GLU A 199 15.59 -17.35 -8.44
N PRO A 200 14.86 -17.57 -7.32
CA PRO A 200 13.81 -16.65 -6.93
C PRO A 200 14.37 -15.27 -6.66
N ASP A 201 13.56 -14.24 -6.88
CA ASP A 201 13.96 -12.87 -6.56
C ASP A 201 14.29 -12.73 -5.07
N ALA A 202 15.18 -11.78 -4.75
CA ALA A 202 15.67 -11.60 -3.38
C ALA A 202 14.52 -11.41 -2.38
N HIS A 203 13.46 -10.71 -2.77
CA HIS A 203 12.32 -10.48 -1.89
C HIS A 203 11.58 -11.78 -1.58
N ARG A 204 11.30 -12.62 -2.58
CA ARG A 204 10.64 -13.92 -2.37
C ARG A 204 11.49 -14.92 -1.59
N ARG A 205 12.81 -14.96 -1.83
CA ARG A 205 13.73 -15.77 -1.03
C ARG A 205 13.71 -15.37 0.44
N GLU A 206 13.77 -14.07 0.70
CA GLU A 206 13.76 -13.56 2.07
C GLU A 206 12.44 -13.84 2.79
N THR A 207 11.29 -13.66 2.14
CA THR A 207 9.98 -13.93 2.73
C THR A 207 9.74 -15.43 2.96
N ALA A 208 10.34 -16.31 2.16
CA ALA A 208 10.12 -17.76 2.24
C ALA A 208 10.36 -18.33 3.64
N ALA A 209 11.35 -17.79 4.37
CA ALA A 209 11.69 -18.21 5.73
C ALA A 209 10.60 -17.87 6.77
N ASP A 210 9.76 -16.87 6.49
CA ASP A 210 8.66 -16.46 7.37
C ASP A 210 7.34 -17.21 7.05
N LEU A 211 7.29 -17.97 5.94
CA LEU A 211 6.07 -18.66 5.52
C LEU A 211 5.85 -19.95 6.32
N PRO A 212 4.59 -20.24 6.71
CA PRO A 212 4.28 -21.47 7.45
C PRO A 212 4.52 -22.74 6.62
N GLY A 213 4.34 -22.64 5.30
CA GLY A 213 4.37 -23.77 4.36
C GLY A 213 3.29 -24.81 4.64
N ASP A 214 3.21 -25.82 3.76
CA ASP A 214 2.37 -26.99 3.98
C ASP A 214 3.23 -28.21 4.34
N ARG A 215 3.08 -28.68 5.59
CA ARG A 215 3.80 -29.86 6.10
C ARG A 215 3.25 -31.17 5.56
N THR A 216 2.01 -31.19 5.07
CA THR A 216 1.34 -32.38 4.59
C THR A 216 1.70 -32.66 3.13
N THR A 217 1.49 -31.69 2.25
CA THR A 217 1.83 -31.86 0.83
C THR A 217 3.31 -31.65 0.56
N LYS A 218 4.04 -30.97 1.46
CA LYS A 218 5.42 -30.52 1.25
C LYS A 218 5.56 -29.75 -0.07
N ALA A 219 4.51 -29.04 -0.46
CA ALA A 219 4.47 -28.27 -1.69
C ALA A 219 5.50 -27.15 -1.67
N ARG A 220 6.18 -26.95 -2.81
CA ARG A 220 7.12 -25.86 -3.01
C ARG A 220 6.96 -25.27 -4.40
N THR A 221 7.07 -23.96 -4.49
CA THR A 221 7.09 -23.28 -5.78
C THR A 221 8.48 -23.45 -6.41
N THR A 222 8.54 -24.11 -7.56
CA THR A 222 9.79 -24.49 -8.25
C THR A 222 10.07 -23.67 -9.51
N LEU A 223 9.10 -22.86 -9.95
CA LEU A 223 9.27 -21.82 -10.96
C LEU A 223 8.18 -20.76 -10.78
N ASN A 224 8.56 -19.48 -10.73
CA ASN A 224 7.62 -18.36 -10.75
C ASN A 224 8.29 -17.11 -11.33
N THR A 225 7.49 -16.07 -11.62
CA THR A 225 8.03 -14.75 -11.96
C THR A 225 8.41 -13.95 -10.72
N ALA A 226 9.27 -12.96 -10.90
CA ALA A 226 9.64 -12.02 -9.86
C ALA A 226 8.47 -11.07 -9.52
N HIS A 227 8.29 -10.81 -8.22
CA HIS A 227 7.29 -9.87 -7.71
C HIS A 227 7.92 -8.92 -6.69
N PRO A 228 8.74 -7.94 -7.12
CA PRO A 228 9.43 -7.03 -6.22
C PRO A 228 8.45 -6.06 -5.55
N ARG A 229 8.81 -5.58 -4.36
CA ARG A 229 8.03 -4.58 -3.60
C ARG A 229 7.95 -3.25 -4.35
N PRO A 230 6.75 -2.76 -4.70
CA PRO A 230 6.61 -1.47 -5.38
C PRO A 230 6.97 -0.29 -4.47
N TRP A 231 6.62 -0.38 -3.19
CA TRP A 231 6.74 0.70 -2.22
C TRP A 231 7.83 0.40 -1.19
N GLY A 232 8.65 1.40 -0.90
CA GLY A 232 9.80 1.27 -0.01
C GLY A 232 10.02 2.53 0.81
N TRP A 233 11.29 2.91 1.00
CA TRP A 233 11.68 3.99 1.91
C TRP A 233 11.02 5.34 1.60
N ARG A 234 10.76 5.66 0.31
CA ARG A 234 10.09 6.91 -0.08
C ARG A 234 8.72 7.03 0.56
N VAL A 235 7.97 5.93 0.59
CA VAL A 235 6.64 5.86 1.21
C VAL A 235 6.71 6.10 2.70
N THR A 236 7.59 5.37 3.38
CA THR A 236 7.88 5.60 4.81
C THR A 236 8.22 7.07 5.09
N THR A 237 9.10 7.67 4.28
CA THR A 237 9.54 9.06 4.51
C THR A 237 8.39 10.04 4.32
N TYR A 238 7.58 9.92 3.26
CA TYR A 238 6.47 10.85 3.06
C TYR A 238 5.30 10.62 4.05
N LEU A 239 5.15 9.42 4.61
CA LEU A 239 4.22 9.16 5.73
C LEU A 239 4.67 9.89 7.00
N TRP A 240 5.98 9.93 7.26
CA TRP A 240 6.55 10.66 8.38
C TRP A 240 6.48 12.18 8.18
N THR A 241 6.94 12.71 7.04
CA THR A 241 6.97 14.16 6.81
C THR A 241 5.58 14.79 6.82
N LYS A 242 4.59 14.10 6.25
CA LYS A 242 3.19 14.57 6.30
C LYS A 242 2.63 14.54 7.74
N ALA A 243 3.01 13.53 8.54
CA ALA A 243 2.52 13.37 9.91
C ALA A 243 3.09 14.47 10.82
N VAL A 244 4.38 14.77 10.68
CA VAL A 244 5.03 15.92 11.34
C VAL A 244 4.33 17.22 10.95
N ALA A 245 4.10 17.44 9.65
CA ALA A 245 3.46 18.65 9.15
C ALA A 245 2.04 18.82 9.70
N ALA A 246 1.18 17.81 9.50
CA ALA A 246 -0.21 17.82 9.93
C ALA A 246 -0.34 17.97 11.44
N GLY A 247 0.47 17.23 12.20
CA GLY A 247 0.45 17.28 13.66
C GLY A 247 0.90 18.62 14.23
N ALA A 248 1.99 19.20 13.70
CA ALA A 248 2.50 20.47 14.19
C ALA A 248 1.46 21.59 14.04
N LEU A 249 0.83 21.70 12.87
CA LEU A 249 -0.19 22.72 12.62
C LEU A 249 -1.48 22.45 13.40
N ALA A 250 -1.94 21.21 13.47
CA ALA A 250 -3.16 20.85 14.20
C ALA A 250 -3.01 21.12 15.70
N VAL A 251 -1.84 20.83 16.30
CA VAL A 251 -1.59 21.07 17.73
C VAL A 251 -1.47 22.56 18.02
N ALA A 252 -0.85 23.35 17.14
CA ALA A 252 -0.86 24.81 17.26
C ALA A 252 -2.28 25.39 17.15
N GLY A 253 -3.08 24.88 16.22
CA GLY A 253 -4.49 25.25 16.10
C GLY A 253 -5.31 24.88 17.34
N LEU A 254 -5.08 23.71 17.91
CA LEU A 254 -5.73 23.29 19.16
C LEU A 254 -5.33 24.21 20.33
N ALA A 255 -4.06 24.57 20.45
CA ALA A 255 -3.58 25.48 21.50
C ALA A 255 -4.28 26.85 21.40
N HIS A 256 -4.37 27.42 20.20
CA HIS A 256 -5.07 28.68 19.95
C HIS A 256 -6.54 28.62 20.38
N LEU A 257 -7.25 27.56 20.00
CA LEU A 257 -8.68 27.37 20.37
C LEU A 257 -8.90 27.17 21.87
N LEU A 258 -7.89 26.66 22.58
CA LEU A 258 -7.93 26.50 24.04
C LEU A 258 -7.44 27.75 24.78
N GLY A 259 -7.07 28.82 24.08
CA GLY A 259 -6.54 30.05 24.68
C GLY A 259 -5.13 29.89 25.26
N ILE A 260 -4.37 28.90 24.77
CA ILE A 260 -2.99 28.64 25.20
C ILE A 260 -2.04 29.34 24.24
N ASP A 261 -1.39 30.39 24.74
CA ASP A 261 -0.43 31.17 23.96
C ASP A 261 0.88 30.41 23.75
N LEU A 262 1.17 30.05 22.50
CA LEU A 262 2.44 29.46 22.06
C LEU A 262 3.41 30.52 21.48
N GLY A 263 3.01 31.79 21.44
CA GLY A 263 3.78 32.89 20.88
C GLY A 263 4.36 32.57 19.50
N TRP A 264 5.64 32.90 19.32
CA TRP A 264 6.36 32.66 18.06
C TRP A 264 6.34 31.19 17.60
N LEU A 265 6.29 30.23 18.54
CA LEU A 265 6.23 28.81 18.18
C LEU A 265 4.92 28.47 17.47
N GLY A 266 3.79 29.02 17.93
CA GLY A 266 2.48 28.80 17.31
C GLY A 266 2.30 29.60 16.02
N ASP A 267 2.71 30.87 16.03
CA ASP A 267 2.44 31.81 14.94
C ASP A 267 3.29 31.56 13.70
N TYR A 268 4.55 31.15 13.89
CA TYR A 268 5.53 31.06 12.80
C TYR A 268 6.18 29.68 12.71
N ALA A 269 6.66 29.12 13.82
CA ALA A 269 7.42 27.87 13.75
C ALA A 269 6.55 26.67 13.34
N ALA A 270 5.37 26.51 13.94
CA ALA A 270 4.47 25.40 13.62
C ALA A 270 3.97 25.44 12.17
N PRO A 271 3.47 26.58 11.63
CA PRO A 271 3.17 26.70 10.19
C PRO A 271 4.38 26.53 9.28
N ALA A 272 5.57 26.99 9.67
CA ALA A 272 6.78 26.77 8.89
C ALA A 272 7.15 25.28 8.79
N VAL A 273 7.08 24.55 9.90
CA VAL A 273 7.26 23.09 9.95
C VAL A 273 6.21 22.40 9.08
N ALA A 274 4.96 22.85 9.14
CA ALA A 274 3.86 22.34 8.34
C ALA A 274 4.10 22.53 6.84
N MET A 275 4.46 23.74 6.41
CA MET A 275 4.77 24.03 5.00
C MET A 275 6.00 23.24 4.53
N ALA A 276 7.07 23.19 5.32
CA ALA A 276 8.28 22.45 4.97
C ALA A 276 8.01 20.94 4.83
N GLY A 277 7.28 20.35 5.78
CA GLY A 277 6.92 18.93 5.72
C GLY A 277 5.93 18.63 4.59
N ALA A 278 4.97 19.52 4.31
CA ALA A 278 4.06 19.37 3.17
C ALA A 278 4.77 19.49 1.82
N ALA A 279 5.69 20.45 1.67
CA ALA A 279 6.49 20.62 0.47
C ALA A 279 7.42 19.41 0.24
N LEU A 280 8.11 18.94 1.30
CA LEU A 280 8.94 17.75 1.23
C LEU A 280 8.12 16.50 0.86
N THR A 281 6.93 16.35 1.44
CA THR A 281 5.97 15.29 1.06
C THR A 281 5.61 15.38 -0.42
N GLY A 282 5.28 16.57 -0.92
CA GLY A 282 4.97 16.79 -2.35
C GLY A 282 6.13 16.42 -3.27
N VAL A 283 7.35 16.84 -2.94
CA VAL A 283 8.56 16.49 -3.70
C VAL A 283 8.80 14.98 -3.71
N LEU A 284 8.68 14.32 -2.55
CA LEU A 284 8.84 12.86 -2.44
C LEU A 284 7.78 12.09 -3.23
N LEU A 285 6.52 12.57 -3.21
CA LEU A 285 5.42 11.97 -3.98
C LEU A 285 5.69 12.07 -5.48
N ILE A 286 6.09 13.24 -5.99
CA ILE A 286 6.42 13.43 -7.41
C ILE A 286 7.64 12.58 -7.79
N TRP A 287 8.67 12.53 -6.95
CA TRP A 287 9.87 11.73 -7.20
C TRP A 287 9.62 10.21 -7.15
N ASP A 288 8.58 9.74 -6.45
CA ASP A 288 8.22 8.33 -6.48
C ASP A 288 7.54 7.88 -7.78
N LEU A 289 6.93 8.82 -8.50
CA LEU A 289 6.29 8.55 -9.79
C LEU A 289 7.30 8.05 -10.81
N LYS A 290 6.85 7.13 -11.67
CA LYS A 290 7.64 6.67 -12.81
C LYS A 290 7.46 7.56 -14.06
N ARG A 291 6.44 8.42 -14.06
CA ARG A 291 6.21 9.50 -15.05
C ARG A 291 6.01 10.85 -14.34
N PRO A 292 7.05 11.40 -13.67
CA PRO A 292 6.91 12.64 -12.88
C PRO A 292 6.45 13.83 -13.73
N GLU A 293 6.76 13.87 -15.02
CA GLU A 293 6.32 14.91 -15.94
C GLU A 293 4.80 14.94 -16.16
N ARG A 294 4.09 13.85 -15.81
CA ARG A 294 2.63 13.74 -15.89
C ARG A 294 1.92 14.00 -14.56
N PHE A 295 2.62 14.49 -13.52
CA PHE A 295 2.04 14.60 -12.18
C PHE A 295 0.74 15.41 -12.16
N LEU A 296 0.62 16.47 -12.98
CA LEU A 296 -0.58 17.32 -13.06
C LEU A 296 -1.84 16.56 -13.49
N TYR A 297 -1.71 15.38 -14.10
CA TYR A 297 -2.87 14.58 -14.50
C TYR A 297 -3.69 14.11 -13.30
N ILE A 298 -3.11 14.05 -12.10
CA ILE A 298 -3.87 13.80 -10.87
C ILE A 298 -4.96 14.85 -10.63
N PHE A 299 -4.73 16.10 -11.04
CA PHE A 299 -5.67 17.22 -10.92
C PHE A 299 -6.48 17.42 -12.20
N LEU A 300 -5.87 17.22 -13.37
CA LEU A 300 -6.50 17.49 -14.67
C LEU A 300 -7.34 16.32 -15.22
N ARG A 301 -7.07 15.09 -14.77
CA ARG A 301 -7.73 13.84 -15.23
C ARG A 301 -8.11 12.96 -14.05
N SER A 302 -8.66 13.55 -13.00
CA SER A 302 -8.93 12.90 -11.72
C SER A 302 -9.96 11.76 -11.82
N ASN A 303 -9.64 10.62 -11.22
CA ASN A 303 -10.62 9.60 -10.84
C ASN A 303 -10.99 9.81 -9.36
N TRP A 304 -12.19 10.34 -9.12
CA TRP A 304 -12.68 10.69 -7.78
C TRP A 304 -12.94 9.51 -6.85
N SER A 305 -12.91 8.27 -7.37
CA SER A 305 -12.93 7.08 -6.52
C SER A 305 -11.59 6.81 -5.83
N SER A 306 -10.48 7.38 -6.30
CA SER A 306 -9.14 7.16 -5.74
C SER A 306 -8.85 8.09 -4.56
N TRP A 307 -8.50 7.53 -3.41
CA TRP A 307 -8.05 8.32 -2.25
C TRP A 307 -6.70 9.00 -2.44
N LEU A 308 -5.93 8.61 -3.48
CA LEU A 308 -4.70 9.29 -3.84
C LEU A 308 -4.99 10.68 -4.44
N VAL A 309 -6.10 10.83 -5.17
CA VAL A 309 -6.58 12.13 -5.67
C VAL A 309 -7.00 13.02 -4.50
N TRP A 310 -7.85 12.51 -3.60
CA TRP A 310 -8.27 13.23 -2.40
C TRP A 310 -7.08 13.67 -1.53
N GLY A 311 -6.07 12.81 -1.40
CA GLY A 311 -4.81 13.13 -0.73
C GLY A 311 -4.07 14.31 -1.34
N ALA A 312 -3.99 14.39 -2.67
CA ALA A 312 -3.34 15.50 -3.37
C ALA A 312 -4.06 16.84 -3.15
N TYR A 313 -5.40 16.84 -3.21
CA TYR A 313 -6.20 18.03 -2.89
C TYR A 313 -6.10 18.42 -1.41
N ALA A 314 -6.13 17.44 -0.49
CA ALA A 314 -5.98 17.69 0.94
C ALA A 314 -4.61 18.31 1.27
N LEU A 315 -3.54 17.79 0.69
CA LEU A 315 -2.18 18.32 0.88
C LEU A 315 -2.04 19.75 0.34
N ALA A 316 -2.62 20.04 -0.83
CA ALA A 316 -2.63 21.39 -1.40
C ALA A 316 -3.42 22.38 -0.53
N ALA A 317 -4.62 22.01 -0.09
CA ALA A 317 -5.45 22.82 0.79
C ALA A 317 -4.76 23.08 2.13
N PHE A 318 -4.15 22.06 2.72
CA PHE A 318 -3.37 22.17 3.95
C PHE A 318 -2.19 23.14 3.83
N GLY A 319 -1.43 23.07 2.73
CA GLY A 319 -0.36 24.04 2.45
C GLY A 319 -0.88 25.48 2.37
N GLY A 320 -2.05 25.68 1.75
CA GLY A 320 -2.74 26.97 1.71
C GLY A 320 -3.16 27.48 3.09
N VAL A 321 -3.73 26.61 3.94
CA VAL A 321 -4.09 26.95 5.33
C VAL A 321 -2.86 27.37 6.13
N ALA A 322 -1.75 26.63 6.02
CA ALA A 322 -0.50 26.97 6.70
C ALA A 322 0.06 28.33 6.24
N ALA A 323 0.02 28.63 4.94
CA ALA A 323 0.47 29.91 4.42
C ALA A 323 -0.42 31.08 4.87
N LEU A 324 -1.75 30.88 4.86
CA LEU A 324 -2.70 31.88 5.35
C LEU A 324 -2.56 32.11 6.86
N TRP A 325 -2.17 31.09 7.63
CA TRP A 325 -1.87 31.22 9.05
C TRP A 325 -0.75 32.23 9.30
N VAL A 326 0.38 32.05 8.61
CA VAL A 326 1.53 32.96 8.72
C VAL A 326 1.13 34.38 8.31
N LEU A 327 0.31 34.52 7.26
CA LEU A 327 -0.19 35.83 6.83
C LEU A 327 -1.10 36.47 7.90
N ALA A 328 -2.00 35.71 8.52
CA ALA A 328 -2.88 36.21 9.58
C ALA A 328 -2.09 36.66 10.82
N ALA A 329 -1.05 35.90 11.19
CA ALA A 329 -0.13 36.27 12.27
C ALA A 329 0.63 37.57 11.95
N PHE A 330 1.13 37.72 10.71
CA PHE A 330 1.80 38.93 10.26
C PHE A 330 0.88 40.17 10.27
N LEU A 331 -0.40 39.99 9.96
CA LEU A 331 -1.41 41.06 9.95
C LEU A 331 -2.02 41.34 11.34
N GLY A 332 -1.71 40.53 12.35
CA GLY A 332 -2.30 40.66 13.69
C GLY A 332 -3.81 40.43 13.71
N SER A 333 -4.34 39.52 12.88
CA SER A 333 -5.79 39.26 12.79
C SER A 333 -6.24 38.11 13.69
N ASP A 334 -6.74 38.42 14.88
CA ASP A 334 -7.23 37.41 15.85
C ASP A 334 -8.40 36.58 15.31
N TRP A 335 -9.33 37.22 14.58
CA TRP A 335 -10.44 36.53 13.93
C TRP A 335 -9.93 35.58 12.84
N GLY A 336 -8.96 36.03 12.04
CA GLY A 336 -8.31 35.21 11.01
C GLY A 336 -7.63 33.98 11.62
N ALA A 337 -6.86 34.17 12.70
CA ALA A 337 -6.20 33.09 13.41
C ALA A 337 -7.20 32.05 13.95
N THR A 338 -8.33 32.49 14.49
CA THR A 338 -9.37 31.58 15.02
C THR A 338 -10.04 30.74 13.93
N VAL A 339 -10.35 31.33 12.77
CA VAL A 339 -10.89 30.59 11.63
C VAL A 339 -9.87 29.59 11.10
N LEU A 340 -8.61 30.01 11.00
CA LEU A 340 -7.51 29.18 10.53
C LEU A 340 -7.17 28.05 11.52
N ALA A 341 -7.39 28.24 12.83
CA ALA A 341 -7.29 27.20 13.86
C ALA A 341 -8.21 26.01 13.59
N TRP A 342 -9.48 26.28 13.29
CA TRP A 342 -10.40 25.23 12.87
C TRP A 342 -10.00 24.59 11.54
N ALA A 343 -9.60 25.41 10.56
CA ALA A 343 -9.14 24.92 9.27
C ALA A 343 -7.89 24.03 9.40
N ALA A 344 -6.95 24.37 10.30
CA ALA A 344 -5.75 23.60 10.60
C ALA A 344 -6.07 22.23 11.20
N LEU A 345 -7.02 22.17 12.14
CA LEU A 345 -7.48 20.89 12.70
C LEU A 345 -8.09 19.99 11.64
N VAL A 346 -9.01 20.53 10.83
CA VAL A 346 -9.70 19.75 9.78
C VAL A 346 -8.73 19.33 8.68
N SER A 347 -7.97 20.26 8.13
CA SER A 347 -7.01 19.95 7.05
C SER A 347 -5.86 19.07 7.54
N GLY A 348 -5.37 19.27 8.77
CA GLY A 348 -4.37 18.40 9.39
C GLY A 348 -4.90 16.98 9.60
N ALA A 349 -6.12 16.81 10.11
CA ALA A 349 -6.75 15.50 10.23
C ALA A 349 -6.94 14.82 8.87
N LEU A 350 -7.34 15.56 7.84
CA LEU A 350 -7.45 15.03 6.48
C LEU A 350 -6.08 14.59 5.94
N VAL A 351 -5.04 15.43 6.02
CA VAL A 351 -3.68 15.10 5.53
C VAL A 351 -3.06 13.93 6.27
N ALA A 352 -3.23 13.84 7.58
CA ALA A 352 -2.76 12.71 8.35
C ALA A 352 -3.54 11.42 8.01
N GLY A 353 -4.87 11.51 8.03
CA GLY A 353 -5.78 10.36 8.00
C GLY A 353 -6.12 9.81 6.61
N TYR A 354 -6.11 10.61 5.53
CA TYR A 354 -6.60 10.16 4.21
C TYR A 354 -5.89 8.88 3.71
N THR A 355 -4.62 8.72 4.11
CA THR A 355 -3.82 7.58 3.69
C THR A 355 -4.31 6.26 4.28
N GLY A 356 -5.02 6.28 5.40
CA GLY A 356 -5.70 5.09 5.91
C GLY A 356 -6.73 4.55 4.91
N PHE A 357 -7.45 5.45 4.23
CA PHE A 357 -8.37 5.05 3.17
C PHE A 357 -7.66 4.64 1.87
N LEU A 358 -6.55 5.30 1.51
CA LEU A 358 -5.70 4.87 0.38
C LEU A 358 -5.17 3.45 0.60
N PHE A 359 -4.70 3.16 1.80
CA PHE A 359 -4.27 1.83 2.22
C PHE A 359 -5.43 0.84 2.28
N GLY A 360 -6.63 1.27 2.68
CA GLY A 360 -7.86 0.47 2.56
C GLY A 360 -8.22 0.10 1.11
N GLN A 361 -7.85 0.90 0.11
CA GLN A 361 -8.02 0.55 -1.31
C GLN A 361 -6.98 -0.45 -1.83
N ALA A 362 -5.92 -0.72 -1.06
CA ALA A 362 -4.94 -1.72 -1.41
C ALA A 362 -5.46 -3.12 -1.03
N GLU A 363 -6.51 -3.56 -1.74
CA GLU A 363 -7.21 -4.82 -1.45
C GLU A 363 -6.29 -6.06 -1.51
N GLY A 364 -5.14 -5.99 -2.20
CA GLY A 364 -4.14 -7.07 -2.17
C GLY A 364 -3.28 -7.12 -0.91
N ARG A 365 -3.40 -6.17 0.02
CA ARG A 365 -2.49 -5.99 1.16
C ARG A 365 -3.28 -5.91 2.46
N ASP A 366 -3.76 -7.05 2.94
CA ASP A 366 -4.74 -7.14 4.03
C ASP A 366 -4.32 -6.46 5.34
N LEU A 367 -3.01 -6.39 5.65
CA LEU A 367 -2.51 -5.65 6.83
C LEU A 367 -2.96 -4.18 6.82
N TRP A 368 -3.03 -3.58 5.64
CA TRP A 368 -3.33 -2.17 5.45
C TRP A 368 -4.83 -1.87 5.48
N GLN A 369 -5.68 -2.88 5.53
CA GLN A 369 -7.14 -2.73 5.56
C GLN A 369 -7.71 -2.64 6.98
N SER A 370 -6.86 -2.51 8.01
CA SER A 370 -7.33 -2.34 9.39
C SER A 370 -8.24 -1.11 9.52
N PRO A 371 -9.44 -1.25 10.12
CA PRO A 371 -10.34 -0.12 10.35
C PRO A 371 -9.77 0.89 11.35
N LEU A 372 -8.74 0.50 12.13
CA LEU A 372 -8.07 1.39 13.07
C LEU A 372 -7.01 2.27 12.41
N LEU A 373 -6.62 2.00 11.16
CA LEU A 373 -5.48 2.65 10.52
C LEU A 373 -5.65 4.17 10.40
N PHE A 374 -6.85 4.64 10.10
CA PHE A 374 -7.16 6.08 10.10
C PHE A 374 -6.81 6.74 11.44
N TRP A 375 -7.23 6.09 12.54
CA TRP A 375 -7.00 6.58 13.90
C TRP A 375 -5.52 6.50 14.28
N HIS A 376 -4.82 5.43 13.87
CA HIS A 376 -3.38 5.30 14.07
C HIS A 376 -2.64 6.51 13.46
N LEU A 377 -2.96 6.86 12.23
CA LEU A 377 -2.30 7.95 11.51
C LEU A 377 -2.56 9.32 12.17
N LEU A 378 -3.76 9.57 12.71
CA LEU A 378 -4.05 10.80 13.46
C LEU A 378 -3.24 10.89 14.75
N VAL A 379 -3.20 9.80 15.52
CA VAL A 379 -2.45 9.74 16.78
C VAL A 379 -0.96 9.87 16.54
N GLN A 380 -0.43 9.22 15.50
CA GLN A 380 0.96 9.36 15.08
C GLN A 380 1.28 10.79 14.67
N ALA A 381 0.40 11.45 13.89
CA ALA A 381 0.59 12.86 13.51
C ALA A 381 0.67 13.76 14.75
N ALA A 382 -0.26 13.63 15.70
CA ALA A 382 -0.20 14.37 16.96
C ALA A 382 1.10 14.09 17.72
N MET A 383 1.53 12.82 17.79
CA MET A 383 2.76 12.40 18.46
C MET A 383 4.01 13.05 17.84
N VAL A 384 4.26 12.87 16.54
CA VAL A 384 5.48 13.38 15.92
C VAL A 384 5.44 14.87 15.62
N GLY A 385 4.25 15.44 15.38
CA GLY A 385 4.05 16.87 15.24
C GLY A 385 4.37 17.61 16.54
N THR A 386 3.81 17.14 17.67
CA THR A 386 4.16 17.69 18.99
C THR A 386 5.62 17.45 19.35
N GLY A 387 6.16 16.27 19.00
CA GLY A 387 7.58 15.97 19.18
C GLY A 387 8.48 16.97 18.43
N ALA A 388 8.12 17.36 17.21
CA ALA A 388 8.85 18.39 16.46
C ALA A 388 8.76 19.78 17.13
N LEU A 389 7.60 20.14 17.67
CA LEU A 389 7.43 21.38 18.43
C LEU A 389 8.25 21.38 19.73
N LEU A 390 8.35 20.24 20.43
CA LEU A 390 9.15 20.09 21.66
C LEU A 390 10.66 20.26 21.42
N VAL A 391 11.16 20.02 20.21
CA VAL A 391 12.56 20.32 19.85
C VAL A 391 12.82 21.83 19.82
N VAL A 392 11.82 22.62 19.41
CA VAL A 392 11.93 24.08 19.26
C VAL A 392 11.49 24.81 20.53
N ALA A 393 10.57 24.22 21.30
CA ALA A 393 9.94 24.83 22.48
C ALA A 393 10.91 25.46 23.49
N PRO A 394 12.07 24.85 23.84
CA PRO A 394 13.02 25.45 24.78
C PRO A 394 13.63 26.78 24.31
N PHE A 395 13.59 27.05 23.02
CA PHE A 395 14.15 28.26 22.41
C PHE A 395 13.08 29.35 22.17
N ALA A 396 11.81 29.05 22.46
CA ALA A 396 10.68 29.92 22.14
C ALA A 396 10.18 30.77 23.33
N GLY A 397 10.79 30.66 24.52
CA GLY A 397 10.41 31.48 25.69
C GLY A 397 8.98 31.23 26.19
N LEU A 398 8.48 29.99 26.06
CA LEU A 398 7.11 29.62 26.41
C LEU A 398 6.84 29.69 27.92
N SER A 399 5.59 29.97 28.29
CA SER A 399 5.11 29.80 29.66
C SER A 399 5.09 28.32 30.06
N ASP A 400 5.18 28.04 31.37
CA ASP A 400 5.09 26.66 31.88
C ASP A 400 3.74 25.99 31.52
N GLY A 401 2.66 26.77 31.41
CA GLY A 401 1.37 26.28 30.95
C GLY A 401 1.40 25.81 29.49
N ALA A 402 2.06 26.57 28.61
CA ALA A 402 2.23 26.21 27.20
C ALA A 402 3.14 24.99 27.02
N VAL A 403 4.24 24.91 27.77
CA VAL A 403 5.12 23.72 27.77
C VAL A 403 4.36 22.50 28.30
N GLY A 404 3.65 22.64 29.41
CA GLY A 404 2.83 21.57 29.98
C GLY A 404 1.75 21.07 29.01
N PHE A 405 1.13 21.96 28.23
CA PHE A 405 0.19 21.57 27.18
C PHE A 405 0.86 20.68 26.12
N LEU A 406 1.98 21.11 25.54
CA LEU A 406 2.69 20.34 24.52
C LEU A 406 3.14 18.97 25.08
N VAL A 407 3.67 18.94 26.31
CA VAL A 407 4.10 17.69 26.95
C VAL A 407 2.92 16.74 27.15
N ARG A 408 1.75 17.23 27.60
CA ARG A 408 0.55 16.39 27.77
C ARG A 408 0.08 15.81 26.45
N VAL A 409 -0.04 16.63 25.40
CA VAL A 409 -0.42 16.14 24.07
C VAL A 409 0.57 15.09 23.58
N PHE A 410 1.88 15.32 23.75
CA PHE A 410 2.93 14.39 23.36
C PHE A 410 2.86 13.05 24.12
N VAL A 411 2.81 13.09 25.45
CA VAL A 411 2.80 11.88 26.28
C VAL A 411 1.50 11.09 26.09
N LEU A 412 0.35 11.76 26.01
CA LEU A 412 -0.94 11.11 25.78
C LEU A 412 -1.03 10.48 24.39
N SER A 413 -0.61 11.19 23.33
CA SER A 413 -0.59 10.63 21.97
C SER A 413 0.41 9.48 21.84
N THR A 414 1.57 9.56 22.48
CA THR A 414 2.54 8.45 22.51
C THR A 414 1.99 7.23 23.25
N GLY A 415 1.37 7.43 24.42
CA GLY A 415 0.73 6.36 25.17
C GLY A 415 -0.43 5.71 24.40
N LEU A 416 -1.26 6.52 23.76
CA LEU A 416 -2.35 6.04 22.90
C LEU A 416 -1.82 5.29 21.68
N HIS A 417 -0.75 5.78 21.03
CA HIS A 417 -0.10 5.08 19.92
C HIS A 417 0.35 3.68 20.35
N LEU A 418 1.08 3.58 21.47
CA LEU A 418 1.55 2.30 22.01
C LEU A 418 0.38 1.37 22.37
N LEU A 419 -0.68 1.88 23.00
CA LEU A 419 -1.88 1.10 23.31
C LEU A 419 -2.54 0.56 22.05
N MET A 420 -2.70 1.40 21.02
CA MET A 420 -3.28 0.97 19.76
C MET A 420 -2.41 -0.07 19.05
N LEU A 421 -1.07 0.04 19.11
CA LEU A 421 -0.17 -0.98 18.56
C LEU A 421 -0.33 -2.31 19.31
N VAL A 422 -0.52 -2.28 20.62
CA VAL A 422 -0.83 -3.50 21.39
C VAL A 422 -2.15 -4.09 20.92
N ILE A 423 -3.22 -3.29 20.78
CA ILE A 423 -4.54 -3.76 20.33
C ILE A 423 -4.46 -4.40 18.94
N GLU A 424 -3.84 -3.72 17.98
CA GLU A 424 -3.71 -4.17 16.58
C GLU A 424 -2.95 -5.50 16.51
N TYR A 425 -1.77 -5.61 17.12
CA TYR A 425 -0.92 -6.79 16.95
C TYR A 425 -1.20 -7.93 17.93
N SER A 426 -1.93 -7.69 19.03
CA SER A 426 -2.40 -8.76 19.93
C SER A 426 -3.77 -9.31 19.53
N GLY A 427 -4.49 -8.59 18.67
CA GLY A 427 -5.82 -8.96 18.18
C GLY A 427 -5.83 -10.13 17.19
N ARG A 428 -7.04 -10.59 16.88
CA ARG A 428 -7.27 -11.51 15.76
C ARG A 428 -7.37 -10.71 14.47
N HIS A 429 -6.70 -11.17 13.43
CA HIS A 429 -6.70 -10.52 12.13
C HIS A 429 -7.76 -11.17 11.22
N ALA A 430 -8.34 -10.38 10.31
CA ALA A 430 -9.43 -10.84 9.43
C ALA A 430 -8.98 -11.91 8.42
N SER A 431 -7.68 -11.96 8.08
CA SER A 431 -7.15 -12.89 7.08
C SER A 431 -5.83 -13.54 7.51
N ARG A 432 -5.48 -14.64 6.82
CA ARG A 432 -4.17 -15.31 6.97
C ARG A 432 -3.02 -14.42 6.52
N GLN A 433 -3.22 -13.61 5.48
CA GLN A 433 -2.20 -12.68 4.96
C GLN A 433 -1.91 -11.57 5.98
N ALA A 434 -2.94 -10.98 6.59
CA ALA A 434 -2.77 -9.98 7.65
C ALA A 434 -2.10 -10.57 8.89
N THR A 435 -2.48 -11.78 9.29
CA THR A 435 -1.85 -12.50 10.41
C THR A 435 -0.35 -12.73 10.15
N LEU A 436 0.00 -13.15 8.94
CA LEU A 436 1.39 -13.36 8.55
C LEU A 436 2.17 -12.03 8.56
N ALA A 437 1.62 -10.97 7.97
CA ALA A 437 2.28 -9.65 7.97
C ALA A 437 2.55 -9.14 9.40
N ALA A 438 1.57 -9.28 10.30
CA ALA A 438 1.73 -8.94 11.72
C ALA A 438 2.79 -9.80 12.42
N HIS A 439 2.87 -11.09 12.08
CA HIS A 439 3.93 -11.97 12.56
C HIS A 439 5.31 -11.50 12.08
N ILE A 440 5.46 -11.18 10.80
CA ILE A 440 6.72 -10.68 10.20
C ILE A 440 7.19 -9.41 10.92
N ILE A 441 6.27 -8.52 11.33
CA ILE A 441 6.57 -7.31 12.10
C ILE A 441 7.02 -7.63 13.52
N THR A 442 6.28 -8.45 14.25
CA THR A 442 6.44 -8.59 15.71
C THR A 442 7.41 -9.69 16.13
N ARG A 443 7.56 -10.74 15.33
CA ARG A 443 8.35 -11.94 15.66
C ARG A 443 9.25 -12.41 14.54
N GLY A 444 8.94 -12.07 13.29
CA GLY A 444 9.74 -12.40 12.12
C GLY A 444 10.88 -11.39 11.91
N ARG A 445 11.26 -11.21 10.64
CA ARG A 445 12.46 -10.46 10.27
C ARG A 445 12.50 -8.97 10.69
N TYR A 446 11.36 -8.31 10.88
CA TYR A 446 11.33 -6.91 11.34
C TYR A 446 11.19 -6.78 12.86
N ALA A 447 11.16 -7.86 13.62
CA ALA A 447 10.98 -7.82 15.08
C ALA A 447 11.97 -6.89 15.78
N ARG A 448 13.25 -6.91 15.38
CA ARG A 448 14.27 -6.01 15.95
C ARG A 448 13.97 -4.54 15.64
N LEU A 449 13.59 -4.24 14.40
CA LEU A 449 13.24 -2.88 13.99
C LEU A 449 11.98 -2.39 14.71
N PHE A 450 10.98 -3.25 14.88
CA PHE A 450 9.76 -2.95 15.60
C PHE A 450 10.02 -2.72 17.09
N TRP A 451 10.60 -3.70 17.79
CA TRP A 451 10.78 -3.61 19.25
C TRP A 451 11.85 -2.59 19.65
N LEU A 452 13.05 -2.67 19.08
CA LEU A 452 14.18 -1.81 19.47
C LEU A 452 14.19 -0.46 18.74
N GLY A 453 13.65 -0.42 17.51
CA GLY A 453 13.61 0.80 16.71
C GLY A 453 12.37 1.65 16.92
N ALA A 454 11.19 1.03 17.12
CA ALA A 454 9.94 1.77 17.31
C ALA A 454 9.47 1.81 18.77
N ILE A 455 9.21 0.65 19.39
CA ILE A 455 8.53 0.57 20.69
C ILE A 455 9.40 1.15 21.82
N VAL A 456 10.64 0.69 21.95
CA VAL A 456 11.54 1.16 23.03
C VAL A 456 11.77 2.68 22.94
N PRO A 457 12.12 3.26 21.78
CA PRO A 457 12.30 4.71 21.67
C PRO A 457 11.03 5.52 21.96
N ALA A 458 9.83 5.03 21.60
CA ALA A 458 8.58 5.70 21.97
C ALA A 458 8.36 5.72 23.48
N VAL A 459 8.57 4.58 24.17
CA VAL A 459 8.46 4.48 25.63
C VAL A 459 9.46 5.41 26.31
N VAL A 460 10.72 5.39 25.87
CA VAL A 460 11.78 6.25 26.41
C VAL A 460 11.45 7.72 26.17
N ALA A 461 10.99 8.10 24.97
CA ALA A 461 10.62 9.48 24.67
C ALA A 461 9.50 9.99 25.59
N ALA A 462 8.44 9.19 25.79
CA ALA A 462 7.38 9.54 26.73
C ALA A 462 7.89 9.67 28.17
N ALA A 463 8.76 8.76 28.63
CA ALA A 463 9.35 8.80 29.96
C ALA A 463 10.27 10.03 30.18
N LEU A 464 11.00 10.46 29.15
CA LEU A 464 11.84 11.67 29.20
C LEU A 464 11.00 12.96 29.26
N ALA A 465 9.86 12.99 28.57
CA ALA A 465 8.96 14.16 28.57
C ALA A 465 8.08 14.24 29.82
N ALA A 466 7.68 13.10 30.40
CA ALA A 466 6.72 13.03 31.51
C ALA A 466 7.04 13.90 32.75
N PRO A 467 8.30 14.08 33.18
CA PRO A 467 8.62 14.99 34.29
C PRO A 467 8.21 16.46 34.03
N SER A 468 8.09 16.85 32.76
CA SER A 468 7.66 18.20 32.34
C SER A 468 6.13 18.34 32.20
N TRP A 469 5.34 17.44 32.78
CA TRP A 469 3.87 17.40 32.64
C TRP A 469 3.15 18.68 33.09
N ASN A 470 3.70 19.38 34.08
CA ASN A 470 3.15 20.61 34.65
C ASN A 470 3.99 21.87 34.34
N GLY A 471 5.01 21.77 33.50
CA GLY A 471 5.94 22.88 33.22
C GLY A 471 7.31 22.38 32.78
N SER A 472 8.25 23.29 32.51
CA SER A 472 9.56 22.92 31.96
C SER A 472 10.49 22.29 33.02
N ALA A 473 10.75 20.98 32.94
CA ALA A 473 11.67 20.28 33.85
C ALA A 473 13.08 20.06 33.27
N GLY A 474 13.31 20.38 31.98
CA GLY A 474 14.64 20.35 31.38
C GLY A 474 14.64 20.36 29.85
N ALA A 475 15.21 21.42 29.25
CA ALA A 475 15.28 21.61 27.79
C ALA A 475 15.88 20.40 27.05
N VAL A 476 16.95 19.81 27.58
CA VAL A 476 17.64 18.66 26.97
C VAL A 476 16.73 17.44 26.89
N LEU A 477 15.90 17.20 27.92
CA LEU A 477 14.98 16.05 27.95
C LEU A 477 13.86 16.20 26.93
N LEU A 478 13.33 17.41 26.77
CA LEU A 478 12.29 17.71 25.77
C LEU A 478 12.81 17.56 24.34
N VAL A 479 14.02 18.05 24.06
CA VAL A 479 14.67 17.89 22.76
C VAL A 479 14.94 16.41 22.47
N ALA A 480 15.49 15.67 23.45
CA ALA A 480 15.76 14.25 23.30
C ALA A 480 14.48 13.44 23.04
N ALA A 481 13.41 13.71 23.79
CA ALA A 481 12.10 13.09 23.58
C ALA A 481 11.55 13.39 22.17
N GLY A 482 11.61 14.66 21.76
CA GLY A 482 11.17 15.12 20.44
C GLY A 482 11.91 14.46 19.28
N LEU A 483 13.24 14.26 19.39
CA LEU A 483 14.04 13.57 18.37
C LEU A 483 13.83 12.06 18.37
N LEU A 484 13.77 11.43 19.55
CA LEU A 484 13.55 9.98 19.67
C LEU A 484 12.21 9.54 19.09
N THR A 485 11.15 10.34 19.23
CA THR A 485 9.85 10.01 18.63
C THR A 485 9.89 9.99 17.09
N GLN A 486 10.72 10.84 16.46
CA GLN A 486 10.85 10.84 14.99
C GLN A 486 11.49 9.53 14.51
N ILE A 487 12.55 9.10 15.22
CA ILE A 487 13.23 7.83 14.95
C ILE A 487 12.27 6.65 15.16
N SER A 488 11.51 6.70 16.26
CA SER A 488 10.49 5.69 16.59
C SER A 488 9.48 5.50 15.47
N LEU A 489 8.84 6.59 15.01
CA LEU A 489 7.83 6.52 13.98
C LEU A 489 8.43 6.06 12.64
N LEU A 490 9.60 6.57 12.25
CA LEU A 490 10.27 6.13 11.01
C LEU A 490 10.58 4.63 11.02
N ALA A 491 11.03 4.08 12.16
CA ALA A 491 11.27 2.65 12.31
C ALA A 491 9.97 1.84 12.19
N TYR A 492 8.90 2.30 12.85
CA TYR A 492 7.58 1.68 12.77
C TYR A 492 7.05 1.67 11.33
N GLU A 493 7.00 2.83 10.67
CA GLU A 493 6.49 2.99 9.31
C GLU A 493 7.34 2.19 8.29
N THR A 494 8.64 2.03 8.55
CA THR A 494 9.49 1.17 7.72
C THR A 494 9.05 -0.29 7.80
N ALA A 495 8.79 -0.79 9.01
CA ALA A 495 8.32 -2.16 9.21
C ALA A 495 6.90 -2.35 8.65
N PHE A 496 5.99 -1.42 8.95
CA PHE A 496 4.58 -1.46 8.53
C PHE A 496 4.41 -1.44 7.00
N VAL A 497 5.10 -0.53 6.31
CA VAL A 497 5.02 -0.45 4.84
C VAL A 497 5.66 -1.66 4.16
N ARG A 498 6.78 -2.18 4.67
CA ARG A 498 7.43 -3.33 4.03
C ARG A 498 6.65 -4.62 4.29
N ALA A 499 6.30 -4.90 5.54
CA ALA A 499 5.62 -6.12 5.91
C ALA A 499 4.22 -6.25 5.29
N GLY A 500 3.52 -5.15 5.00
CA GLY A 500 2.24 -5.22 4.29
C GLY A 500 2.36 -5.81 2.88
N GLN A 501 3.53 -5.71 2.24
CA GLN A 501 3.82 -6.21 0.89
C GLN A 501 4.53 -7.55 0.88
N ASP A 502 5.07 -8.00 2.02
CA ASP A 502 5.88 -9.20 2.09
C ASP A 502 5.07 -10.50 1.89
N PRO A 503 3.84 -10.66 2.42
CA PRO A 503 3.02 -11.83 2.15
C PRO A 503 2.76 -12.02 0.64
N PRO A 504 3.05 -13.21 0.08
CA PRO A 504 2.94 -13.44 -1.35
C PRO A 504 1.48 -13.52 -1.80
N LEU A 505 1.16 -12.94 -2.97
CA LEU A 505 -0.17 -13.05 -3.60
C LEU A 505 -0.19 -14.00 -4.81
N SER A 506 0.98 -14.36 -5.33
CA SER A 506 1.15 -15.30 -6.44
C SER A 506 2.27 -16.28 -6.23
#